data_AF-A0A2V1CAX5-F1
#
_entry.id   AF-A0A2V1CAX5-F1
#
_cell.length_a   1.000
_cell.length_b   1.000
_cell.length_c   1.000
_cell.angle_alpha   90.00
_cell.angle_beta   90.00
_cell.angle_gamma   90.00
#
_symmetry.space_group_name_H-M   'P 1'
#
loop_
_entity.id
_entity.type
_entity.pdbx_description
1 polymer ?
#
loop_
_entity_poly.entity_id
_entity_poly.type
_entity_poly.pdbx_seq_one_letter_code
_entity_poly.pdbx_strand_id
1 'polypeptide(L)'
;MEALKDVLPQYYVDVQDAARLHVAAVKFSDVADQRIFAQAKPYNWNEVLAILRELRPKQNLPDDIPDPGKDVTKVDNAGAGAEALLVRMGRPGFVGLRETLEESLTSFLC
;
A
#
# COMPACT_ATOMS: atom_id res chain seq x y z
N MET A 1 3.05 14.71 -16.61
CA MET A 1 3.16 15.53 -15.38
C MET A 1 1.78 15.96 -14.90
N GLU A 2 0.81 16.23 -15.79
CA GLU A 2 -0.65 16.28 -15.48
C GLU A 2 -1.14 15.05 -14.70
N ALA A 3 -0.70 13.85 -15.12
CA ALA A 3 -1.28 12.58 -14.67
C ALA A 3 -1.25 12.30 -13.16
N LEU A 4 -0.34 12.92 -12.38
CA LEU A 4 -0.33 12.74 -10.92
C LEU A 4 -1.34 13.63 -10.20
N LYS A 5 -1.70 14.78 -10.79
CA LYS A 5 -2.64 15.74 -10.20
C LYS A 5 -4.08 15.23 -10.22
N ASP A 6 -4.38 14.38 -11.20
CA ASP A 6 -5.71 13.77 -11.36
C ASP A 6 -5.89 12.51 -10.51
N VAL A 7 -4.84 12.02 -9.84
CA VAL A 7 -4.92 10.88 -8.94
C VAL A 7 -5.21 11.36 -7.53
N LEU A 8 -6.45 11.15 -7.11
CA LEU A 8 -6.88 11.43 -5.74
C LEU A 8 -6.14 10.55 -4.73
N PRO A 9 -5.89 11.04 -3.50
CA PRO A 9 -5.41 10.22 -2.40
C PRO A 9 -6.26 8.96 -2.23
N GLN A 10 -5.60 7.85 -1.96
CA GLN A 10 -6.22 6.53 -1.84
C GLN A 10 -5.35 5.60 -1.00
N TYR A 11 -5.79 4.38 -0.78
CA TYR A 11 -5.00 3.36 -0.07
C TYR A 11 -3.98 2.68 -0.98
N TYR A 12 -2.81 2.35 -0.44
CA TYR A 12 -1.87 1.44 -1.08
C TYR A 12 -1.95 0.04 -0.46
N VAL A 13 -1.31 -0.91 -1.14
CA VAL A 13 -1.04 -2.25 -0.62
C VAL A 13 0.28 -2.75 -1.18
N ASP A 14 1.05 -3.44 -0.34
CA ASP A 14 2.24 -4.16 -0.78
C ASP A 14 1.86 -5.42 -1.57
N VAL A 15 2.58 -5.69 -2.66
CA VAL A 15 2.25 -6.80 -3.56
C VAL A 15 2.39 -8.16 -2.88
N GLN A 16 3.34 -8.31 -1.96
CA GLN A 16 3.52 -9.57 -1.23
C GLN A 16 2.44 -9.75 -0.17
N ASP A 17 1.98 -8.67 0.47
CA ASP A 17 0.83 -8.74 1.37
C ASP A 17 -0.45 -9.11 0.62
N ALA A 18 -0.67 -8.52 -0.57
CA ALA A 18 -1.77 -8.92 -1.44
C ALA A 18 -1.69 -10.42 -1.78
N ALA A 19 -0.51 -10.94 -2.14
CA ALA A 19 -0.32 -12.37 -2.41
C ALA A 19 -0.61 -13.24 -1.18
N ARG A 20 -0.13 -12.86 0.01
CA ARG A 20 -0.42 -13.58 1.27
C ARG A 20 -1.90 -13.62 1.59
N LEU A 21 -2.64 -12.55 1.34
CA LEU A 21 -4.09 -12.48 1.54
C LEU A 21 -4.85 -13.40 0.58
N HIS A 22 -4.41 -13.53 -0.67
CA HIS A 22 -4.99 -14.51 -1.60
C HIS A 22 -4.78 -15.94 -1.12
N VAL A 23 -3.59 -16.26 -0.59
CA VAL A 23 -3.34 -17.58 0.01
C VAL A 23 -4.16 -17.79 1.28
N ALA A 24 -4.27 -16.78 2.14
CA ALA A 24 -5.06 -16.82 3.37
C ALA A 24 -6.55 -17.13 3.07
N ALA A 25 -7.11 -16.53 2.02
CA ALA A 25 -8.49 -16.74 1.59
C ALA A 25 -8.81 -18.22 1.26
N VAL A 26 -7.84 -18.97 0.75
CA VAL A 26 -8.00 -20.40 0.44
C VAL A 26 -7.65 -21.29 1.64
N LYS A 27 -6.66 -20.87 2.43
CA LYS A 27 -6.13 -21.66 3.56
C LYS A 27 -7.08 -21.71 4.75
N PHE A 28 -7.79 -20.62 5.03
CA PHE A 28 -8.59 -20.46 6.23
C PHE A 28 -10.08 -20.56 5.90
N SER A 29 -10.69 -21.69 6.28
CA SER A 29 -12.11 -21.95 6.00
C SER A 29 -13.05 -20.96 6.67
N ASP A 30 -12.63 -20.32 7.77
CA ASP A 30 -13.36 -19.27 8.47
C ASP A 30 -13.37 -17.91 7.75
N VAL A 31 -12.69 -17.80 6.59
CA VAL A 31 -12.67 -16.63 5.70
C VAL A 31 -13.61 -16.81 4.51
N ALA A 32 -14.30 -17.95 4.41
CA ALA A 32 -15.28 -18.20 3.35
C ALA A 32 -16.38 -17.13 3.33
N ASP A 33 -16.83 -16.78 2.11
CA ASP A 33 -17.87 -15.78 1.85
C ASP A 33 -17.59 -14.36 2.40
N GLN A 34 -16.33 -14.02 2.66
CA GLN A 34 -15.90 -12.69 3.09
C GLN A 34 -15.24 -11.90 1.95
N ARG A 35 -15.35 -10.57 2.04
CA ARG A 35 -14.59 -9.64 1.20
C ARG A 35 -13.39 -9.12 1.99
N ILE A 36 -12.19 -9.40 1.50
CA ILE A 36 -10.94 -9.00 2.15
C ILE A 36 -10.45 -7.70 1.49
N PHE A 37 -10.55 -6.58 2.21
CA PHE A 37 -10.03 -5.29 1.73
C PHE A 37 -8.56 -5.15 2.08
N ALA A 38 -7.69 -5.35 1.08
CA ALA A 38 -6.26 -5.21 1.22
C ALA A 38 -5.86 -3.73 1.15
N GLN A 39 -6.19 -2.96 2.18
CA GLN A 39 -5.96 -1.52 2.25
C GLN A 39 -5.08 -1.20 3.46
N ALA A 40 -3.79 -0.97 3.22
CA ALA A 40 -2.80 -0.81 4.29
C ALA A 40 -2.98 0.53 5.01
N LYS A 41 -2.68 1.64 4.33
CA LYS A 41 -2.91 3.01 4.81
C LYS A 41 -3.19 3.93 3.61
N PRO A 42 -3.91 5.06 3.82
CA PRO A 42 -4.04 6.07 2.79
C PRO A 42 -2.69 6.73 2.50
N TYR A 43 -2.49 7.16 1.26
CA TYR A 43 -1.32 7.94 0.83
C TYR A 43 -1.75 9.03 -0.15
N ASN A 44 -0.91 10.06 -0.29
CA ASN A 44 -0.93 10.96 -1.44
C ASN A 44 0.42 10.98 -2.17
N TRP A 45 0.45 11.55 -3.37
CA TRP A 45 1.66 11.57 -4.19
C TRP A 45 2.81 12.38 -3.58
N ASN A 46 2.55 13.36 -2.73
CA ASN A 46 3.64 14.09 -2.05
C ASN A 46 4.37 13.19 -1.05
N GLU A 47 3.67 12.28 -0.37
CA GLU A 47 4.31 11.27 0.49
C GLU A 47 5.20 10.31 -0.31
N VAL A 48 4.73 9.87 -1.48
CA VAL A 48 5.53 9.04 -2.40
C VAL A 48 6.75 9.81 -2.90
N LEU A 49 6.57 11.04 -3.38
CA LEU A 49 7.66 11.89 -3.89
C LEU A 49 8.70 12.16 -2.80
N ALA A 50 8.30 12.44 -1.56
CA ALA A 50 9.21 12.61 -0.44
C ALA A 50 10.08 11.37 -0.23
N ILE A 51 9.47 10.18 -0.18
CA ILE A 51 10.21 8.91 -0.03
C ILE A 51 11.14 8.67 -1.22
N LEU A 52 10.67 8.89 -2.45
CA LEU A 52 11.47 8.67 -3.67
C LEU A 52 12.69 9.61 -3.74
N ARG A 53 12.54 10.87 -3.32
CA ARG A 53 13.66 11.84 -3.25
C ARG A 53 14.73 11.38 -2.25
N GLU A 54 14.33 10.77 -1.14
CA GLU A 54 15.28 10.20 -0.18
C GLU A 54 15.96 8.92 -0.72
N LEU A 55 15.19 8.02 -1.32
CA LEU A 55 15.72 6.75 -1.85
C LEU A 55 16.58 6.93 -3.13
N ARG A 56 16.33 8.01 -3.89
CA ARG A 56 16.99 8.31 -5.17
C ARG A 56 17.29 9.82 -5.31
N PRO A 57 18.19 10.40 -4.49
CA PRO A 57 18.44 11.84 -4.43
C PRO A 57 19.04 12.44 -5.71
N LYS A 58 19.56 11.61 -6.62
CA LYS A 58 20.12 12.05 -7.91
C LYS A 58 19.07 12.18 -9.01
N GLN A 59 17.84 11.70 -8.79
CA GLN A 59 16.77 11.76 -9.78
C GLN A 59 16.07 13.12 -9.73
N ASN A 60 15.82 13.71 -10.89
CA ASN A 60 15.03 14.92 -11.00
C ASN A 60 13.54 14.55 -10.96
N LEU A 61 12.97 14.59 -9.75
CA LEU A 61 11.56 14.29 -9.52
C LEU A 61 10.72 15.58 -9.55
N PRO A 62 9.44 15.51 -9.94
CA PRO A 62 8.54 16.67 -9.92
C PRO A 62 8.45 17.31 -8.53
N ASP A 63 8.10 18.60 -8.49
CA ASP A 63 7.74 19.29 -7.26
C ASP A 63 6.46 18.73 -6.64
N ASP A 64 6.21 19.09 -5.39
CA ASP A 64 5.00 18.71 -4.66
C ASP A 64 3.74 19.27 -5.34
N ILE A 65 2.68 18.47 -5.31
CA ILE A 65 1.35 18.85 -5.81
C ILE A 65 0.71 19.81 -4.79
N PRO A 66 0.22 20.99 -5.21
CA PRO A 66 -0.54 21.88 -4.34
C PRO A 66 -1.82 21.22 -3.86
N ASP A 67 -2.14 21.37 -2.57
CA ASP A 67 -3.35 20.83 -1.95
C ASP A 67 -3.63 19.36 -2.30
N PRO A 68 -2.70 18.44 -2.01
CA PRO A 68 -2.78 17.05 -2.47
C PRO A 68 -3.94 16.28 -1.84
N GLY A 69 -4.62 16.85 -0.84
CA GLY A 69 -5.70 16.23 -0.10
C GLY A 69 -5.25 15.07 0.79
N LYS A 70 -6.23 14.42 1.40
CA LYS A 70 -6.08 13.15 2.14
C LYS A 70 -7.32 12.31 1.92
N ASP A 71 -7.13 11.01 1.83
CA ASP A 71 -8.24 10.07 1.89
C ASP A 71 -8.69 9.94 3.35
N VAL A 72 -9.94 10.31 3.62
CA VAL A 72 -10.58 10.25 4.94
C VAL A 72 -11.60 9.11 5.04
N THR A 73 -11.72 8.30 3.98
CA THR A 73 -12.56 7.12 4.00
C THR A 73 -12.05 6.15 5.06
N LYS A 74 -12.98 5.38 5.61
CA LYS A 74 -12.66 4.28 6.52
C LYS A 74 -13.09 3.00 5.85
N VAL A 75 -12.15 2.08 5.75
CA VAL A 75 -12.37 0.77 5.19
C VAL A 75 -12.99 -0.10 6.27
N ASP A 76 -14.21 -0.58 6.03
CA ASP A 76 -14.81 -1.56 6.91
C ASP A 76 -14.20 -2.93 6.63
N ASN A 77 -13.33 -3.37 7.54
CA ASN A 77 -12.69 -4.69 7.52
C ASN A 77 -13.53 -5.72 8.29
N ALA A 78 -14.86 -5.75 8.07
CA ALA A 78 -15.75 -6.70 8.72
C ALA A 78 -15.21 -8.15 8.62
N GLY A 79 -15.15 -8.88 9.75
CA GLY A 79 -14.57 -10.22 9.87
C GLY A 79 -13.21 -10.23 10.59
N ALA A 80 -12.31 -11.16 10.21
CA ALA A 80 -10.93 -11.15 10.75
C ALA A 80 -10.15 -9.90 10.29
N GLY A 81 -10.55 -9.27 9.18
CA GLY A 81 -9.84 -8.15 8.58
C GLY A 81 -8.51 -8.57 7.93
N ALA A 82 -8.12 -7.87 6.86
CA ALA A 82 -6.89 -8.20 6.12
C ALA A 82 -5.64 -8.18 7.03
N GLU A 83 -5.54 -7.22 7.95
CA GLU A 83 -4.39 -7.14 8.86
C GLU A 83 -4.29 -8.35 9.80
N ALA A 84 -5.40 -8.83 10.38
CA ALA A 84 -5.32 -10.02 11.24
C ALA A 84 -5.05 -11.30 10.42
N LEU A 85 -5.48 -11.36 9.16
CA LEU A 85 -5.09 -12.46 8.26
C LEU A 85 -3.59 -12.44 7.97
N LEU A 86 -2.99 -11.27 7.77
CA LEU A 86 -1.53 -11.14 7.66
C LEU A 86 -0.83 -11.62 8.95
N VAL A 87 -1.38 -11.27 10.12
CA VAL A 87 -0.89 -11.78 11.41
C VAL A 87 -0.96 -13.30 11.52
N ARG A 88 -2.08 -13.90 11.12
CA ARG A 88 -2.23 -15.37 11.05
C ARG A 88 -1.29 -16.02 10.05
N MET A 89 -0.86 -15.28 9.02
CA MET A 89 0.12 -15.71 8.03
C MET A 89 1.58 -15.44 8.46
N GLY A 90 1.81 -15.02 9.71
CA GLY A 90 3.13 -14.85 10.30
C GLY A 90 3.77 -13.48 10.04
N ARG A 91 2.99 -12.47 9.61
CA ARG A 91 3.46 -11.08 9.48
C ARG A 91 3.08 -10.26 10.72
N PRO A 92 3.80 -9.18 11.05
CA PRO A 92 3.37 -8.28 12.14
C PRO A 92 2.18 -7.39 11.76
N GLY A 93 1.87 -7.27 10.46
CA GLY A 93 0.84 -6.41 9.88
C GLY A 93 1.15 -6.13 8.42
N PHE A 94 0.54 -5.07 7.86
CA PHE A 94 0.88 -4.58 6.52
C PHE A 94 2.30 -4.00 6.46
N VAL A 95 2.98 -4.21 5.33
CA VAL A 95 4.22 -3.54 4.94
C VAL A 95 3.99 -2.03 4.79
N GLY A 96 4.96 -1.23 5.23
CA GLY A 96 4.87 0.23 5.16
C GLY A 96 5.21 0.78 3.76
N LEU A 97 4.62 1.93 3.40
CA LEU A 97 4.80 2.56 2.08
C LEU A 97 6.27 2.73 1.67
N ARG A 98 7.14 3.14 2.59
CA ARG A 98 8.58 3.28 2.31
C ARG A 98 9.21 1.95 1.92
N GLU A 99 8.95 0.91 2.71
CA GLU A 99 9.48 -0.44 2.49
C GLU A 99 8.99 -0.99 1.14
N THR A 100 7.70 -0.86 0.83
CA THR A 100 7.13 -1.22 -0.47
C THR A 100 7.82 -0.50 -1.63
N LEU A 101 8.06 0.81 -1.51
CA LEU A 101 8.75 1.59 -2.56
C LEU A 101 10.23 1.21 -2.69
N GLU A 102 10.91 0.97 -1.58
CA GLU A 102 12.33 0.58 -1.55
C GLU A 102 12.54 -0.81 -2.19
N GLU A 103 11.72 -1.79 -1.84
CA GLU A 103 11.75 -3.12 -2.46
C GLU A 103 11.45 -3.04 -3.95
N SER A 104 10.43 -2.27 -4.33
CA SER A 104 10.05 -2.07 -5.74
C SER A 104 11.21 -1.48 -6.54
N LEU A 105 11.86 -0.42 -6.03
CA LEU A 105 12.99 0.24 -6.71
C LEU A 105 14.26 -0.62 -6.77
N THR A 106 14.45 -1.53 -5.80
CA THR A 106 15.60 -2.43 -5.78
C THR A 106 15.45 -3.51 -6.85
N SER A 107 14.23 -4.00 -7.09
CA SER A 107 13.96 -4.97 -8.15
C SER A 107 14.29 -4.45 -9.56
N PHE A 108 14.26 -3.14 -9.81
CA PHE A 108 14.58 -2.53 -11.11
C PHE A 108 16.09 -2.43 -11.40
N LEU A 109 16.96 -2.88 -10.49
CA LEU A 109 18.42 -2.85 -10.64
C LEU A 109 19.05 -4.22 -10.95
N CYS A 110 18.24 -5.21 -11.34
CA CYS A 110 18.70 -6.46 -11.95
C CYS A 110 18.71 -6.37 -13.48
#